data_AF-A0A8T4ZPU3-F1
#
_entry.id   AF-A0A8T4ZPU3-F1
#
_cell.length_a   1.000
_cell.length_b   1.000
_cell.length_c   1.000
_cell.angle_alpha   90.00
_cell.angle_beta   90.00
_cell.angle_gamma   90.00
#
_symmetry.space_group_name_H-M   'P 1'
#
loop_
_entity.id
_entity.type
_entity.pdbx_description
1 polymer ?
#
loop_
_entity_poly.entity_id
_entity_poly.type
_entity_poly.pdbx_seq_one_letter_code
_entity_poly.pdbx_strand_id
1 'polypeptide(L)' 'MVRISYAYLLNDSDVRRWFKNVARGLRVTADIYLRRLGGVCERLGLDPKALIGLSDRELAAVLTDFISSLEREVKAGCYA' A
#
# COMPACT_ATOMS: atom_id res chain seq x y z
N MET A 1 1.64 -6.46 -21.53
CA MET A 1 2.66 -6.12 -20.52
C MET A 1 1.97 -5.25 -19.46
N VAL A 2 1.79 -5.74 -18.23
CA VAL A 2 1.07 -4.99 -17.19
C VAL A 2 1.91 -3.77 -16.78
N ARG A 3 1.35 -2.56 -16.89
CA ARG A 3 2.00 -1.36 -16.34
C ARG A 3 2.13 -1.53 -14.83
N ILE A 4 3.34 -1.40 -14.31
CA ILE A 4 3.59 -1.40 -12.87
C ILE A 4 3.22 0.01 -12.35
N SER A 5 1.96 0.20 -11.96
CA SER A 5 1.58 1.38 -11.18
C SER A 5 2.45 1.45 -9.92
N TYR A 6 2.87 2.66 -9.54
CA TYR A 6 3.74 2.90 -8.37
C TYR A 6 5.17 2.35 -8.47
N ALA A 7 5.69 2.10 -9.69
CA ALA A 7 7.08 1.68 -9.88
C ALA A 7 8.11 2.64 -9.26
N TYR A 8 7.78 3.92 -9.11
CA TYR A 8 8.64 4.91 -8.45
C TYR A 8 8.96 4.56 -6.99
N LEU A 9 8.11 3.78 -6.30
CA LEU A 9 8.37 3.32 -4.93
C LEU A 9 9.61 2.41 -4.86
N LEU A 10 9.99 1.77 -5.98
CA LEU A 10 11.21 0.96 -6.05
C LEU A 10 12.48 1.82 -6.09
N ASN A 11 12.39 3.16 -6.16
CA ASN A 11 13.56 4.03 -5.96
C ASN A 11 14.03 4.02 -4.51
N ASP A 12 13.15 3.69 -3.56
CA ASP A 12 13.52 3.43 -2.18
C ASP A 12 14.23 2.07 -2.06
N SER A 13 15.38 2.04 -1.40
CA SER A 13 16.21 0.85 -1.26
C SER A 13 15.54 -0.26 -0.44
N ASP A 14 14.77 0.12 0.58
CA ASP A 14 14.13 -0.82 1.50
C ASP A 14 12.92 -1.46 0.81
N VAL A 15 12.11 -0.63 0.13
CA VAL A 15 10.99 -1.11 -0.69
C VAL A 15 11.49 -2.02 -1.82
N ARG A 16 12.59 -1.65 -2.49
CA ARG A 16 13.20 -2.48 -3.54
C ARG A 16 13.70 -3.82 -3.00
N ARG A 17 14.34 -3.83 -1.83
CA ARG A 17 14.85 -5.05 -1.18
C ARG A 17 13.69 -5.97 -0.80
N TRP A 18 12.65 -5.42 -0.18
CA TRP A 18 11.43 -6.16 0.17
C TRP A 18 10.75 -6.73 -1.09
N PHE A 19 10.54 -5.92 -2.12
CA PHE A 19 9.93 -6.36 -3.38
C PHE A 19 10.71 -7.52 -4.01
N LYS A 20 12.04 -7.41 -4.09
CA LYS A 20 12.90 -8.49 -4.61
C LYS A 20 12.75 -9.78 -3.80
N ASN A 21 12.64 -9.68 -2.48
CA ASN A 21 12.46 -10.85 -1.62
C ASN A 21 11.11 -11.54 -1.87
N VAL A 22 10.01 -10.78 -1.98
CA VAL A 22 8.68 -11.34 -2.31
C VAL A 22 8.67 -11.94 -3.73
N ALA A 23 9.29 -11.25 -4.68
CA ALA A 23 9.33 -11.67 -6.08
C ALA A 23 10.11 -12.98 -6.32
N ARG A 24 11.02 -13.37 -5.40
CA ARG A 24 11.70 -14.68 -5.45
C ARG A 24 10.73 -15.85 -5.29
N GLY A 25 9.66 -15.66 -4.49
CA GLY A 25 8.61 -16.66 -4.35
C GLY A 25 7.61 -16.57 -5.50
N LEU A 26 6.98 -15.41 -5.66
CA LEU A 26 5.99 -15.19 -6.71
C LEU A 26 5.96 -13.73 -7.17
N ARG A 27 6.38 -13.49 -8.42
CA ARG A 27 6.47 -12.13 -8.99
C ARG A 27 5.11 -11.41 -9.06
N VAL A 28 4.05 -12.13 -9.42
CA VAL A 28 2.68 -11.56 -9.44
C VAL A 28 2.27 -11.03 -8.07
N THR A 29 2.59 -11.76 -7.00
CA THR A 29 2.32 -11.31 -5.63
C THR A 29 3.09 -10.05 -5.31
N ALA A 30 4.37 -9.97 -5.68
CA ALA A 30 5.17 -8.76 -5.48
C ALA A 30 4.57 -7.55 -6.22
N ASP A 31 4.12 -7.72 -7.46
CA ASP A 31 3.47 -6.66 -8.25
C ASP A 31 2.12 -6.22 -7.65
N ILE A 32 1.34 -7.15 -7.09
CA ILE A 32 0.10 -6.84 -6.38
C ILE A 32 0.41 -6.06 -5.08
N TYR A 33 1.40 -6.51 -4.33
CA TYR A 33 1.77 -5.89 -3.05
C TYR A 33 2.32 -4.48 -3.25
N LEU A 34 3.15 -4.26 -4.27
CA LEU A 34 3.63 -2.93 -4.62
C LEU A 34 2.47 -1.99 -4.98
N ARG A 35 1.48 -2.48 -5.73
CA ARG A 35 0.27 -1.72 -6.06
C ARG A 35 -0.57 -1.37 -4.84
N ARG A 36 -0.75 -2.32 -3.91
CA ARG A 36 -1.50 -2.09 -2.66
C ARG A 36 -0.78 -1.09 -1.77
N LEU A 37 0.54 -1.23 -1.63
CA LEU A 37 1.36 -0.29 -0.87
C LEU A 37 1.20 1.13 -1.42
N GLY A 38 1.34 1.30 -2.74
CA GLY A 38 1.17 2.60 -3.39
C GLY A 38 -0.23 3.20 -3.23
N GLY A 39 -1.28 2.39 -3.38
CA GLY A 39 -2.65 2.86 -3.18
C GLY A 39 -2.96 3.26 -1.73
N VAL A 40 -2.40 2.55 -0.74
CA VAL A 40 -2.51 2.93 0.68
C VAL A 40 -1.74 4.23 0.95
N CYS A 41 -0.51 4.33 0.47
CA CYS A 41 0.33 5.52 0.60
C CYS A 41 -0.37 6.76 0.01
N GLU A 42 -0.91 6.65 -1.21
CA GLU A 42 -1.62 7.74 -1.89
C GLU A 42 -2.87 8.18 -1.13
N ARG A 43 -3.69 7.22 -0.66
CA ARG A 43 -4.91 7.51 0.10
C ARG A 43 -4.64 8.14 1.46
N LEU A 44 -3.54 7.76 2.10
CA LEU A 44 -3.14 8.29 3.40
C LEU A 44 -2.29 9.58 3.28
N GLY A 45 -1.83 9.94 2.08
CA GLY A 45 -0.88 11.05 1.89
C GLY A 45 0.48 10.79 2.53
N LEU A 46 0.86 9.52 2.70
CA LEU A 46 2.10 9.09 3.35
C LEU A 46 3.03 8.42 2.33
N ASP A 47 4.33 8.48 2.56
CA ASP A 47 5.28 7.62 1.86
C ASP A 47 5.52 6.32 2.66
N PRO A 48 6.08 5.26 2.03
CA PRO A 48 6.30 3.98 2.73
C PRO A 48 7.17 4.11 3.99
N LYS A 49 8.06 5.10 4.03
CA LYS A 49 8.94 5.36 5.17
C LYS A 49 8.20 6.01 6.34
N ALA A 50 7.26 6.92 6.06
CA ALA A 50 6.39 7.46 7.10
C ALA A 50 5.53 6.35 7.73
N LEU A 51 5.03 5.39 6.94
CA LEU A 51 4.25 4.26 7.45
C LEU A 51 5.01 3.40 8.48
N ILE A 52 6.28 3.09 8.21
CA ILE A 52 7.11 2.30 9.15
C ILE A 52 7.61 3.11 10.35
N GLY A 53 7.53 4.45 10.28
CA GLY A 53 7.88 5.35 11.36
C GLY A 53 6.77 5.58 12.38
N LEU A 54 5.54 5.14 12.08
CA LEU A 54 4.40 5.25 12.98
C LEU A 54 4.58 4.32 14.19
N SER A 55 4.23 4.82 15.38
CA SER A 55 4.02 3.96 16.54
C SER A 55 2.82 3.02 16.32
N ASP A 56 2.76 1.91 17.07
CA ASP A 56 1.63 0.97 17.00
C ASP A 56 0.28 1.66 17.18
N ARG A 57 0.22 2.68 18.04
CA ARG A 57 -1.00 3.47 18.29
C ARG A 57 -1.38 4.33 17.08
N GLU A 58 -0.41 4.99 16.47
CA GLU A 58 -0.65 5.81 15.27
C GLU A 58 -1.02 4.95 14.08
N LEU A 59 -0.35 3.80 13.92
CA LEU A 59 -0.68 2.82 12.89
C LEU A 59 -2.11 2.30 13.06
N ALA A 60 -2.52 1.96 14.28
CA ALA A 60 -3.89 1.51 14.55
C ALA A 60 -4.93 2.59 14.24
N ALA A 61 -4.66 3.85 14.58
CA ALA A 61 -5.53 4.97 14.25
C ALA A 61 -5.66 5.16 12.74
N VAL A 62 -4.53 5.20 12.03
CA VAL A 62 -4.47 5.34 10.56
C VAL A 62 -5.22 4.20 9.86
N LEU A 63 -5.05 2.96 10.31
CA LEU A 63 -5.76 1.81 9.75
C LEU A 63 -7.28 1.88 10.01
N THR A 64 -7.69 2.33 11.20
CA THR A 64 -9.11 2.52 11.54
C THR A 64 -9.76 3.59 10.66
N ASP A 65 -9.07 4.71 10.45
CA ASP A 65 -9.53 5.80 9.58
C ASP A 65 -9.61 5.35 8.12
N PHE A 66 -8.62 4.56 7.67
CA PHE A 66 -8.61 3.97 6.35
C PHE A 66 -9.79 3.03 6.12
N ILE A 67 -10.08 2.12 7.06
CA ILE A 67 -11.25 1.23 6.99
C ILE A 67 -12.54 2.05 6.97
N SER A 68 -12.65 3.07 7.83
CA SER A 68 -13.82 3.95 7.88
C SER A 68 -14.05 4.69 6.55
N SER A 69 -12.98 5.12 5.88
CA SER A 69 -13.02 5.70 4.53
C SER A 69 -13.54 4.70 3.51
N LEU A 70 -13.01 3.48 3.50
CA LEU A 70 -13.46 2.43 2.58
C LEU A 70 -14.92 2.06 2.80
N GLU A 71 -15.37 1.95 4.04
CA GLU A 71 -16.77 1.66 4.36
C GLU A 71 -17.72 2.78 3.90
N ARG A 72 -17.29 4.04 3.98
CA ARG A 72 -18.06 5.17 3.43
C ARG A 72 -18.12 5.13 1.91
N GLU A 73 -17.02 4.80 1.23
CA GLU A 73 -17.01 4.61 -0.23
C GLU A 73 -17.93 3.46 -0.65
N VAL A 74 -17.91 2.33 0.08
CA VAL A 74 -18.80 1.19 -0.15
C VAL A 74 -20.26 1.54 0.13
N LYS A 75 -20.55 2.32 1.17
CA LYS A 75 -21.91 2.84 1.43
C LYS A 75 -22.36 3.89 0.41
N ALA A 76 -21.43 4.62 -0.20
CA ALA A 76 -21.69 5.62 -1.22
C ALA A 76 -21.75 5.05 -2.66
N GLY A 77 -21.33 3.79 -2.86
CA GLY A 77 -21.26 3.16 -4.18
C GLY A 77 -21.55 1.67 -4.12
N CYS A 78 -22.72 1.30 -4.64
CA CYS A 78 -23.22 -0.05 -4.89
C CYS A 78 -22.14 -1.09 -5.26
N TYR A 79 -22.18 -2.22 -4.55
CA TYR A 79 -22.16 -3.52 -5.24
C TYR A 79 -23.55 -4.13 -5.05
N ALA A 80 -24.43 -3.87 -6.01
CA ALA A 80 -25.62 -4.68 -6.32
C ALA A 80 -25.34 -5.40 -7.64
#